data_AF-A0A7J6SHS9-F1
#
_entry.id   AF-A0A7J6SHS9-F1
#
_cell.length_a   1.000
_cell.length_b   1.000
_cell.length_c   1.000
_cell.angle_alpha   90.00
_cell.angle_beta   90.00
_cell.angle_gamma   90.00
#
_symmetry.space_group_name_H-M   'P 1'
#
loop_
_entity.id
_entity.type
_entity.pdbx_description
1 polymer ?
#
loop_
_entity_poly.entity_id
_entity_poly.type
_entity_poly.pdbx_seq_one_letter_code
_entity_poly.pdbx_strand_id
1 'polypeptide(L)'
;AFKDFDVETLVRQASEATSIDELVDAVVEGDFDVVSSRRKIESVYRNAEAARTVQGEYGSLCEYIWHFTEGRQIVNTWKSVSDIPSHTELSERVAKDMKARGFRRWES
;
A
#
# COMPACT_ATOMS: atom_id res chain seq x y z
N ALA A 1 -1.74 -14.32 9.78
CA ALA A 1 -1.14 -13.92 8.49
C ALA A 1 -0.52 -12.52 8.53
N PHE A 2 -1.28 -11.43 8.72
CA PHE A 2 -0.73 -10.05 8.62
C PHE A 2 -0.97 -9.15 9.84
N LYS A 3 -1.14 -9.70 11.06
CA LYS A 3 -1.23 -8.97 12.35
C LYS A 3 -1.83 -7.55 12.23
N ASP A 4 -3.12 -7.48 11.85
CA ASP A 4 -3.90 -6.24 11.71
C ASP A 4 -3.32 -5.16 10.76
N PHE A 5 -2.49 -5.53 9.80
CA PHE A 5 -1.81 -4.63 8.85
C PHE A 5 -0.88 -3.62 9.53
N ASP A 6 -0.34 -3.98 10.69
CA ASP A 6 0.67 -3.15 11.34
C ASP A 6 1.96 -3.12 10.51
N VAL A 7 2.22 -1.95 9.92
CA VAL A 7 3.38 -1.67 9.07
C VAL A 7 4.67 -1.95 9.84
N GLU A 8 4.74 -1.58 11.12
CA GLU A 8 5.95 -1.74 11.92
C GLU A 8 6.29 -3.22 12.13
N THR A 9 5.29 -4.03 12.45
CA THR A 9 5.47 -5.48 12.59
C THR A 9 5.84 -6.15 11.27
N LEU A 10 5.22 -5.77 10.15
CA LEU A 10 5.54 -6.33 8.83
C LEU A 10 6.96 -5.98 8.39
N VAL A 11 7.37 -4.73 8.61
CA VAL A 11 8.72 -4.26 8.35
C VAL A 11 9.74 -4.97 9.25
N ARG A 12 9.42 -5.18 10.53
CA ARG A 12 10.29 -5.92 11.44
C ARG A 12 10.50 -7.34 10.96
N GLN A 13 9.44 -8.02 10.54
CA GLN A 13 9.53 -9.34 9.92
C GLN A 13 10.38 -9.31 8.65
N ALA A 14 10.19 -8.32 7.78
CA ALA A 14 11.02 -8.10 6.59
C ALA A 14 12.50 -7.87 6.94
N SER A 15 12.80 -7.18 8.04
CA SER A 15 14.17 -6.93 8.50
C SER A 15 14.82 -8.11 9.21
N GLU A 16 14.03 -8.98 9.84
CA GLU A 16 14.48 -10.21 10.51
C GLU A 16 14.68 -11.34 9.49
N ALA A 17 13.97 -11.30 8.36
CA ALA A 17 14.12 -12.25 7.27
C ALA A 17 15.35 -11.94 6.42
N THR A 18 16.00 -13.00 5.93
CA THR A 18 17.13 -12.84 5.01
C THR A 18 16.65 -12.34 3.64
N SER A 19 15.40 -12.64 3.27
CA SER A 19 14.77 -12.20 2.02
C SER A 19 13.25 -12.22 2.10
N ILE A 20 12.59 -11.34 1.33
CA ILE A 20 11.12 -11.28 1.23
C ILE A 20 10.55 -12.62 0.74
N ASP A 21 11.26 -13.33 -0.14
CA ASP A 21 10.84 -14.65 -0.64
C ASP A 21 10.70 -15.69 0.48
N GLU A 22 11.57 -15.68 1.49
CA GLU A 22 11.52 -16.61 2.63
C GLU A 22 10.29 -16.35 3.52
N LEU A 23 9.89 -15.08 3.67
CA LEU A 23 8.64 -14.72 4.35
C LEU A 23 7.42 -15.12 3.54
N VAL A 24 7.48 -14.95 2.21
CA VAL A 24 6.41 -15.39 1.32
C VAL A 24 6.27 -16.91 1.42
N ASP A 25 7.36 -17.67 1.40
CA ASP A 25 7.38 -19.12 1.61
C ASP A 25 6.74 -19.49 2.95
N ALA A 26 7.17 -18.88 4.05
CA ALA A 26 6.62 -19.14 5.38
C ALA A 26 5.11 -18.84 5.50
N VAL A 27 4.60 -17.82 4.80
CA VAL A 27 3.17 -17.47 4.80
C VAL A 27 2.37 -18.37 3.84
N VAL A 28 2.95 -18.80 2.74
CA VAL A 28 2.31 -19.72 1.78
C VAL A 28 2.26 -21.15 2.34
N GLU A 29 3.30 -21.58 3.05
CA GLU A 29 3.37 -22.89 3.71
C GLU A 29 2.57 -22.94 5.00
N GLY A 30 2.30 -21.79 5.62
CA GLY A 30 1.42 -21.70 6.78
C GLY A 30 -0.05 -21.90 6.38
N ASP A 31 -0.79 -22.66 7.19
CA ASP A 31 -2.25 -22.85 7.09
C ASP A 31 -3.00 -21.55 7.47
N PHE A 32 -2.84 -20.51 6.66
CA PHE A 32 -3.52 -19.24 6.84
C PHE A 32 -4.63 -19.07 5.80
N ASP A 33 -5.77 -18.54 6.24
CA ASP A 33 -6.96 -18.26 5.41
C ASP A 33 -6.79 -17.04 4.48
N VAL A 34 -5.54 -16.73 4.11
CA VAL A 34 -5.18 -15.65 3.18
C VAL A 34 -4.94 -16.21 1.80
N VAL A 35 -5.15 -15.36 0.79
CA VAL A 35 -4.87 -15.72 -0.60
C VAL A 35 -3.40 -16.12 -0.74
N SER A 36 -3.15 -17.41 -0.90
CA SER A 36 -1.83 -18.08 -1.03
C SER A 36 -1.08 -17.77 -2.33
N SER A 37 -1.39 -16.63 -2.96
CA SER A 37 -0.67 -16.16 -4.13
C SER A 37 0.59 -15.42 -3.69
N ARG A 38 1.77 -16.02 -3.93
CA ARG A 38 3.09 -15.43 -3.64
C ARG A 38 3.18 -13.94 -3.96
N ARG A 39 2.73 -13.55 -5.16
CA ARG A 39 2.77 -12.15 -5.65
C ARG A 39 1.96 -11.19 -4.78
N LYS A 40 0.83 -11.63 -4.23
CA LYS A 40 0.00 -10.80 -3.35
C LYS A 40 0.69 -10.59 -2.01
N ILE A 41 1.31 -11.64 -1.47
CA ILE A 41 2.06 -11.59 -0.20
C ILE A 41 3.31 -10.72 -0.37
N GLU A 42 4.05 -10.88 -1.46
CA GLU A 42 5.22 -10.04 -1.78
C GLU A 42 4.83 -8.56 -1.88
N SER A 43 3.69 -8.26 -2.54
CA SER A 43 3.17 -6.89 -2.64
C SER A 43 2.88 -6.30 -1.25
N VAL A 44 2.37 -7.07 -0.29
CA VAL A 44 2.13 -6.58 1.09
C VAL A 44 3.43 -6.17 1.76
N TYR A 45 4.47 -7.02 1.72
CA TYR A 45 5.76 -6.69 2.35
C TYR A 45 6.44 -5.49 1.69
N ARG A 46 6.46 -5.43 0.35
CA ARG A 46 7.01 -4.27 -0.37
C ARG A 46 6.23 -2.99 -0.11
N ASN A 47 4.89 -3.07 -0.01
CA ASN A 47 4.07 -1.92 0.34
C ASN A 47 4.29 -1.48 1.79
N ALA A 48 4.58 -2.40 2.72
CA ALA A 48 4.93 -2.08 4.09
C ALA A 48 6.27 -1.33 4.18
N GLU A 49 7.29 -1.75 3.42
CA GLU A 49 8.56 -1.00 3.31
C GLU A 49 8.33 0.41 2.74
N ALA A 50 7.56 0.53 1.65
CA ALA A 50 7.23 1.83 1.05
C ALA A 50 6.45 2.72 2.04
N ALA A 51 5.52 2.14 2.81
CA ALA A 51 4.78 2.82 3.87
C ALA A 51 5.72 3.33 4.98
N ARG A 52 6.75 2.56 5.36
CA ARG A 52 7.77 3.00 6.31
C ARG A 52 8.55 4.20 5.79
N THR A 53 8.96 4.19 4.52
CA THR A 53 9.64 5.34 3.91
C THR A 53 8.75 6.58 3.92
N VAL A 54 7.48 6.43 3.55
CA VAL A 54 6.49 7.53 3.60
C VAL A 54 6.30 8.05 5.03
N GLN A 55 6.19 7.17 6.02
CA GLN A 55 6.13 7.57 7.44
C GLN A 55 7.39 8.32 7.88
N GLY A 56 8.58 7.93 7.39
CA GLY A 56 9.83 8.63 7.69
C GLY A 56 9.90 10.04 7.09
N GLU A 57 9.35 10.25 5.89
CA GLU A 57 9.38 11.55 5.21
C GLU A 57 8.23 12.49 5.62
N TYR A 58 7.02 11.95 5.77
CA TYR A 58 5.79 12.71 6.01
C TYR A 58 5.23 12.53 7.42
N GLY A 59 5.87 11.75 8.29
CA GLY A 59 5.37 11.40 9.62
C GLY A 59 4.33 10.27 9.58
N SER A 60 3.25 10.46 8.82
CA SER A 60 2.17 9.49 8.69
C SER A 60 1.70 9.30 7.25
N LEU A 61 1.24 8.08 6.94
CA LEU A 61 0.52 7.78 5.70
C LEU A 61 -0.71 8.67 5.52
N CYS A 62 -1.37 9.04 6.62
CA CYS A 62 -2.49 9.99 6.59
C CYS A 62 -2.02 11.37 6.12
N GLU A 63 -0.95 11.92 6.71
CA GLU A 63 -0.41 13.23 6.33
C GLU A 63 0.06 13.23 4.87
N TYR A 64 0.68 12.15 4.42
CA TYR A 64 1.05 11.96 3.03
C TYR A 64 -0.17 12.00 2.09
N ILE A 65 -1.26 11.28 2.39
CA ILE A 65 -2.48 11.32 1.57
C ILE A 65 -3.10 12.72 1.59
N TRP A 66 -3.19 13.35 2.76
CA TRP A 66 -3.74 14.70 2.93
C TRP A 66 -2.89 15.78 2.25
N HIS A 67 -1.59 15.57 2.08
CA HIS A 67 -0.70 16.48 1.35
C HIS A 67 -1.14 16.65 -0.11
N PHE A 68 -1.62 15.59 -0.78
CA PHE A 68 -2.08 15.68 -2.16
C PHE A 68 -3.34 16.53 -2.35
N THR A 69 -4.17 16.60 -1.31
CA THR A 69 -5.40 17.40 -1.29
C THR A 69 -5.21 18.74 -0.55
N GLU A 70 -3.97 19.10 -0.18
CA GLU A 70 -3.65 20.29 0.64
C GLU A 70 -4.51 20.39 1.92
N GLY A 71 -4.88 19.27 2.53
CA GLY A 71 -5.76 19.25 3.70
C GLY A 71 -7.24 19.56 3.40
N ARG A 72 -7.65 19.71 2.13
CA ARG A 72 -9.03 20.06 1.74
C ARG A 72 -9.80 18.84 1.27
N GLN A 73 -10.99 18.65 1.81
CA GLN A 73 -11.91 17.65 1.31
C GLN A 73 -12.42 18.07 -0.07
N ILE A 74 -12.17 17.25 -1.09
CA ILE A 74 -12.74 17.46 -2.42
C ILE A 74 -14.18 16.96 -2.39
N VAL A 75 -15.11 17.89 -2.13
CA VAL A 75 -16.55 17.62 -2.25
C VAL A 75 -16.90 17.71 -3.73
N ASN A 76 -17.00 16.57 -4.39
CA ASN A 76 -17.48 16.54 -5.75
C ASN A 76 -19.01 16.63 -5.78
N THR A 77 -19.53 17.59 -6.53
CA THR A 77 -20.98 17.77 -6.73
C THR A 77 -21.44 16.98 -7.97
N TRP A 78 -21.27 15.66 -7.97
CA TRP A 78 -21.76 14.81 -9.05
C TRP A 78 -23.26 14.54 -8.87
N LYS A 79 -24.07 14.82 -9.90
CA LYS A 79 -25.53 14.63 -9.85
C LYS A 79 -25.97 13.21 -10.25
N SER A 80 -25.09 12.45 -10.90
CA SER A 80 -25.33 11.08 -11.38
C SER A 80 -24.08 10.23 -11.24
N VAL A 81 -24.25 8.92 -11.02
CA VAL A 81 -23.15 7.94 -10.98
C VAL A 81 -22.39 7.90 -12.31
N SER A 82 -23.06 8.20 -13.43
CA SER A 82 -22.45 8.28 -14.77
C SER A 82 -21.53 9.49 -14.96
N ASP A 83 -21.64 10.52 -14.12
CA ASP A 83 -20.78 11.71 -14.16
C ASP A 83 -19.52 11.54 -13.31
N ILE A 84 -19.40 10.44 -12.56
CA ILE A 84 -18.23 10.16 -11.73
C ILE A 84 -17.11 9.69 -12.68
N PRO A 85 -16.05 10.48 -12.88
CA PRO A 85 -14.94 10.03 -13.70
C PRO A 85 -14.24 8.84 -13.02
N SER A 86 -13.87 7.83 -13.81
CA SER A 86 -13.15 6.64 -13.32
C SER A 86 -11.74 6.98 -12.79
N HIS A 87 -11.16 8.07 -13.28
CA HIS A 87 -9.88 8.59 -12.85
C HIS A 87 -9.95 10.12 -12.78
N THR A 88 -9.38 10.69 -11.72
CA THR A 88 -9.17 12.13 -11.59
C THR A 88 -7.68 12.44 -11.72
N GLU A 89 -7.32 13.63 -12.18
CA GLU A 89 -5.91 14.05 -12.21
C GLU A 89 -5.24 13.90 -10.84
N LEU A 90 -5.97 14.16 -9.75
CA LEU A 90 -5.49 13.90 -8.40
C LEU A 90 -5.13 12.43 -8.19
N SER A 91 -6.03 11.51 -8.54
CA SER A 91 -5.81 10.07 -8.40
C SER A 91 -4.62 9.60 -9.23
N GLU A 92 -4.43 10.14 -10.44
CA GLU A 92 -3.27 9.81 -11.28
C GLU A 92 -1.96 10.31 -10.66
N ARG A 93 -1.95 11.54 -10.11
CA ARG A 93 -0.77 12.08 -9.39
C ARG A 93 -0.42 11.23 -8.18
N VAL A 94 -1.41 10.88 -7.35
CA VAL A 94 -1.22 10.01 -6.18
C VAL A 94 -0.68 8.65 -6.61
N ALA A 95 -1.30 8.01 -7.60
CA ALA A 95 -0.87 6.70 -8.08
C ALA A 95 0.56 6.73 -8.65
N LYS A 96 0.92 7.80 -9.39
CA LYS A 96 2.27 7.98 -9.95
C LYS A 96 3.31 8.16 -8.86
N ASP A 97 3.01 8.96 -7.84
CA ASP A 97 3.91 9.20 -6.71
C ASP A 97 4.08 7.96 -5.84
N MET A 98 2.98 7.27 -5.51
CA MET A 98 3.03 5.98 -4.81
C MET A 98 3.84 4.94 -5.60
N LYS A 99 3.64 4.84 -6.91
CA LYS A 99 4.43 3.93 -7.76
C LYS A 99 5.91 4.29 -7.76
N ALA A 100 6.25 5.58 -7.77
CA ALA A 100 7.64 6.05 -7.68
C ALA A 100 8.28 5.71 -6.33
N ARG A 101 7.50 5.71 -5.24
CA ARG A 101 7.92 5.32 -3.89
C ARG A 101 7.98 3.82 -3.64
N GLY A 102 7.68 3.01 -4.65
CA GLY A 102 7.80 1.55 -4.57
C GLY A 102 6.51 0.81 -4.20
N PHE A 103 5.38 1.51 -4.05
CA PHE A 103 4.09 0.84 -3.92
C PHE A 103 3.80 0.04 -5.19
N ARG A 104 3.69 -1.28 -5.06
CA ARG A 104 3.40 -2.18 -6.18
C ARG A 104 1.96 -2.63 -6.11
N ARG A 105 1.22 -2.36 -7.20
CA ARG A 105 -0.02 -3.03 -7.54
C ARG A 105 0.31 -4.43 -8.08
N TRP A 106 -0.47 -5.44 -7.70
CA TRP A 106 -0.33 -6.82 -8.14
C TRP A 106 -0.77 -7.02 -9.61
N GLU A 107 -0.24 -6.25 -10.56
CA GLU A 107 -0.52 -6.51 -11.98
C GLU A 107 0.54 -7.44 -12.59
N SER A 108 0.03 -8.36 -13.41
CA SER A 108 0.60 -9.62 -13.86
C SER A 108 1.87 -9.51 -14.69
#